data_AF-A0A319ASU9-F1
#
_entry.id   AF-A0A319ASU9-F1
#
_cell.length_a   1.000
_cell.length_b   1.000
_cell.length_c   1.000
_cell.angle_alpha   90.00
_cell.angle_beta   90.00
_cell.angle_gamma   90.00
#
_symmetry.space_group_name_H-M   'P 1'
#
loop_
_entity.id
_entity.type
_entity.pdbx_description
1 polymer ?
#
loop_
_entity_poly.entity_id
_entity_poly.type
_entity_poly.pdbx_seq_one_letter_code
_entity_poly.pdbx_strand_id
1 'polypeptide(L)'
;MLIPDSTNWNVHLQACRAMIEWNQARNRGKQSDDVLSRFVVKEVEDFEIFKNLVSFSRQQPRTKCPLQSKAEDRLWAFTILISEVTAVERSNYELYGRGYEVEEEEMTGWRERVEQAYRQVCVTAASAAQHDEATQSHFNAMVKVHYYASLIYVEQALAFRRGAERVLHTYLPVLFHDLQSLAKDTTHVFSHVLFFPLFIAGTECWGDEHRQAMIQRAFVDLIAATGAWCNHTALQFLCAIWARPEYWGVGQWIRYARENENEIGPFMLF
;
A
#
# COMPACT_ATOMS: atom_id res chain seq x y z
N MET A 1 -0.35 -15.84 15.89
CA MET A 1 -0.48 -14.38 16.00
C MET A 1 0.62 -13.77 15.14
N LEU A 2 0.26 -13.01 14.11
CA LEU A 2 1.21 -12.29 13.25
C LEU A 2 1.77 -11.11 14.06
N ILE A 3 2.99 -11.27 14.56
CA ILE A 3 3.70 -10.18 15.26
C ILE A 3 4.69 -9.60 14.24
N PRO A 4 4.48 -8.35 13.78
CA PRO A 4 5.45 -7.61 12.97
C PRO A 4 6.87 -7.76 13.55
N ASP A 5 7.83 -8.13 12.72
CA ASP A 5 9.24 -8.37 13.06
C ASP A 5 9.55 -9.41 14.15
N SER A 6 8.61 -10.27 14.52
CA SER A 6 9.02 -11.48 15.25
C SER A 6 10.02 -12.29 14.42
N THR A 7 11.08 -12.76 15.05
CA THR A 7 12.11 -13.60 14.40
C THR A 7 11.48 -14.78 13.67
N ASN A 8 10.45 -15.39 14.27
CA ASN A 8 9.70 -16.51 13.69
C ASN A 8 9.00 -16.13 12.38
N TRP A 9 8.39 -14.94 12.32
CA TRP A 9 7.71 -14.47 11.13
C TRP A 9 8.69 -14.10 10.00
N ASN A 10 9.78 -13.40 10.34
CA ASN A 10 10.82 -13.06 9.37
C ASN A 10 11.47 -14.32 8.77
N VAL A 11 11.71 -15.35 9.60
CA VAL A 11 12.20 -16.66 9.13
C VAL A 11 11.16 -17.34 8.23
N HIS A 12 9.88 -17.28 8.58
CA HIS A 12 8.81 -17.88 7.77
C HIS A 12 8.71 -17.21 6.39
N LEU A 13 8.70 -15.88 6.34
CA LEU A 13 8.63 -15.13 5.08
C LEU A 13 9.86 -15.41 4.20
N GLN A 14 11.06 -15.46 4.81
CA GLN A 14 12.28 -15.85 4.09
C GLN A 14 12.22 -17.29 3.56
N ALA A 15 11.64 -18.21 4.32
CA ALA A 15 11.45 -19.60 3.87
C ALA A 15 10.45 -19.66 2.69
N CYS A 16 9.31 -18.96 2.77
CA CYS A 16 8.34 -18.86 1.68
C CYS A 16 9.01 -18.31 0.41
N ARG A 17 9.80 -17.23 0.53
CA ARG A 17 10.55 -16.66 -0.58
C ARG A 17 11.56 -17.64 -1.16
N ALA A 18 12.36 -18.30 -0.32
CA ALA A 18 13.34 -19.29 -0.78
C ALA A 18 12.67 -20.46 -1.51
N MET A 19 11.49 -20.89 -1.05
CA MET A 19 10.69 -21.92 -1.72
C MET A 19 10.17 -21.46 -3.09
N ILE A 20 9.72 -20.21 -3.20
CA ILE A 20 9.30 -19.62 -4.49
C ILE A 20 10.49 -19.55 -5.45
N GLU A 21 11.61 -18.96 -5.02
CA GLU A 21 12.82 -18.83 -5.82
C GLU A 21 13.34 -20.20 -6.29
N TRP A 22 13.32 -21.20 -5.40
CA TRP A 22 13.71 -22.57 -5.74
C TRP A 22 12.77 -23.22 -6.77
N ASN A 23 11.45 -23.05 -6.61
CA ASN A 23 10.47 -23.59 -7.56
C ASN A 23 10.59 -22.92 -8.94
N GLN A 24 10.76 -21.59 -8.98
CA GLN A 24 10.98 -20.85 -10.22
C GLN A 24 12.27 -21.29 -10.92
N ALA A 25 13.37 -21.46 -10.17
CA ALA A 25 14.65 -21.93 -10.70
C ALA A 25 14.57 -23.37 -11.23
N ARG A 26 13.84 -24.25 -10.53
CA ARG A 26 13.65 -25.66 -10.92
C ARG A 26 12.74 -25.83 -12.13
N ASN A 27 11.77 -24.93 -12.30
CA ASN A 27 10.83 -24.94 -13.43
C ASN A 27 11.25 -23.99 -14.56
N ARG A 28 12.49 -23.49 -14.54
CA ARG A 28 13.02 -22.57 -15.55
C ARG A 28 12.92 -23.19 -16.95
N GLY A 29 12.05 -22.63 -17.79
CA GLY A 29 11.77 -23.12 -19.15
C GLY A 29 10.52 -23.99 -19.30
N LYS A 30 9.82 -24.35 -18.21
CA LYS A 30 8.48 -24.93 -18.27
C LYS A 30 7.45 -23.85 -17.94
N GLN A 31 6.62 -23.48 -18.91
CA GLN A 31 5.44 -22.64 -18.65
C GLN A 31 4.45 -23.45 -17.81
N SER A 32 4.58 -23.35 -16.49
CA SER A 32 3.51 -23.75 -15.57
C SER A 32 2.70 -22.50 -15.27
N ASP A 33 1.60 -22.32 -15.98
CA ASP A 33 0.62 -21.24 -15.73
C ASP A 33 -0.32 -21.63 -14.57
N ASP A 34 0.27 -22.02 -13.43
CA ASP A 34 -0.50 -22.41 -12.26
C ASP A 34 -1.00 -21.16 -11.52
N VAL A 35 -2.32 -20.97 -11.52
CA VAL A 35 -3.00 -19.84 -10.90
C VAL A 35 -2.69 -19.76 -9.40
N LEU A 36 -2.61 -20.91 -8.72
CA LEU A 36 -2.31 -20.95 -7.29
C LEU A 36 -0.88 -20.50 -7.00
N SER A 37 0.08 -20.97 -7.79
CA SER A 37 1.47 -20.50 -7.71
C SER A 37 1.56 -18.99 -7.92
N ARG A 38 0.89 -18.42 -8.93
CA ARG A 38 0.88 -16.96 -9.15
C ARG A 38 0.24 -16.20 -7.98
N PHE A 39 -0.85 -16.71 -7.42
CA PHE A 39 -1.48 -16.12 -6.25
C PHE A 39 -0.55 -16.12 -5.03
N VAL A 40 0.13 -17.23 -4.73
CA VAL A 40 1.05 -17.30 -3.58
C VAL A 40 2.23 -16.35 -3.76
N VAL A 41 2.79 -16.25 -4.98
CA VAL A 41 3.86 -15.28 -5.28
C VAL A 41 3.36 -13.85 -5.08
N LYS A 42 2.13 -13.56 -5.51
CA LYS A 42 1.44 -12.28 -5.29
C LYS A 42 1.29 -11.92 -3.83
N GLU A 43 0.74 -12.81 -3.02
CA GLU A 43 0.52 -12.54 -1.60
C GLU A 43 1.84 -12.32 -0.84
N VAL A 44 2.89 -13.09 -1.16
CA VAL A 44 4.20 -12.92 -0.53
C VAL A 44 4.86 -11.60 -0.94
N GLU A 45 4.78 -11.21 -2.20
CA GLU A 45 5.33 -9.94 -2.68
C GLU A 45 4.56 -8.73 -2.17
N ASP A 46 3.22 -8.74 -2.21
CA ASP A 46 2.40 -7.67 -1.65
C ASP A 46 2.72 -7.49 -0.16
N PHE A 47 2.84 -8.59 0.57
CA PHE A 47 3.24 -8.57 1.97
C PHE A 47 4.61 -7.93 2.16
N GLU A 48 5.62 -8.30 1.37
CA GLU A 48 6.94 -7.67 1.43
C GLU A 48 6.89 -6.18 1.08
N ILE A 49 6.15 -5.80 0.04
CA ILE A 49 6.06 -4.41 -0.41
C ILE A 49 5.38 -3.55 0.64
N PHE A 50 4.22 -3.95 1.16
CA PHE A 50 3.54 -3.16 2.18
C PHE A 50 4.28 -3.16 3.51
N LYS A 51 4.98 -4.24 3.88
CA LYS A 51 5.90 -4.21 5.02
C LYS A 51 6.99 -3.16 4.81
N ASN A 52 7.54 -3.05 3.61
CA ASN A 52 8.57 -2.06 3.31
C ASN A 52 7.99 -0.64 3.27
N LEU A 53 6.78 -0.42 2.74
CA LEU A 53 6.13 0.89 2.72
C LEU A 53 6.18 1.61 4.08
N VAL A 54 5.97 0.84 5.15
CA VAL A 54 5.82 1.35 6.52
C VAL A 54 7.02 1.15 7.43
N SER A 55 8.09 0.53 6.93
CA SER A 55 9.28 0.23 7.72
C SER A 55 10.44 1.16 7.42
N PHE A 56 10.86 1.95 8.39
CA PHE A 56 11.85 3.02 8.17
C PHE A 56 13.27 2.70 8.66
N SER A 57 13.51 1.44 9.05
CA SER A 57 14.78 1.03 9.65
C SER A 57 15.97 1.17 8.72
N ARG A 58 17.01 1.86 9.19
CA ARG A 58 18.31 2.01 8.49
C ARG A 58 19.02 0.68 8.25
N GLN A 59 18.66 -0.38 8.98
CA GLN A 59 19.28 -1.69 8.90
C GLN A 59 18.52 -2.68 8.01
N GLN A 60 17.39 -2.28 7.41
CA GLN A 60 16.68 -3.20 6.54
C GLN A 60 17.49 -3.48 5.27
N PRO A 61 17.64 -4.76 4.89
CA PRO A 61 18.15 -5.09 3.58
C PRO A 61 17.25 -4.41 2.56
N ARG A 62 17.85 -3.72 1.57
CA ARG A 62 17.12 -3.24 0.39
C ARG A 62 16.24 -4.36 -0.10
N THR A 63 14.95 -4.06 -0.28
CA THR A 63 13.99 -5.01 -0.84
C THR A 63 14.62 -5.64 -2.08
N LYS A 64 14.86 -6.96 -2.02
CA LYS A 64 15.27 -7.70 -3.20
C LYS A 64 14.21 -7.45 -4.27
N CYS A 65 14.63 -7.23 -5.52
CA CYS A 65 13.72 -6.98 -6.65
C CYS A 65 12.47 -7.89 -6.60
N PRO A 66 11.30 -7.40 -7.04
CA PRO A 66 10.11 -8.24 -7.25
C PRO A 66 10.50 -9.54 -7.94
N LEU A 67 9.91 -10.68 -7.55
CA LEU A 67 10.30 -12.03 -7.99
C LEU A 67 9.85 -12.25 -9.43
N GLN A 68 10.44 -11.53 -10.39
CA GLN A 68 10.19 -11.63 -11.83
C GLN A 68 8.73 -12.00 -12.16
N SER A 69 7.77 -11.24 -11.63
CA SER A 69 6.43 -11.28 -12.20
C SER A 69 6.58 -10.83 -13.66
N LYS A 70 5.98 -11.58 -14.58
CA LYS A 70 6.02 -11.18 -15.99
C LYS A 70 5.37 -9.79 -16.07
N ALA A 71 5.84 -8.94 -16.98
CA ALA A 71 5.19 -7.66 -17.29
C ALA A 71 3.68 -7.79 -17.63
N GLU A 72 3.22 -9.02 -17.86
CA GLU A 72 1.83 -9.41 -18.14
C GLU A 72 0.96 -9.61 -16.89
N ASP A 73 1.52 -9.67 -15.67
CA ASP A 73 0.73 -9.87 -14.44
C ASP A 73 0.09 -8.55 -13.99
N ARG A 74 -0.98 -8.20 -14.70
CA ARG A 74 -1.72 -6.94 -14.65
C ARG A 74 -2.32 -6.55 -13.29
N LEU A 75 -2.57 -7.54 -12.42
CA LEU A 75 -3.17 -7.34 -11.09
C LEU A 75 -2.22 -6.65 -10.09
N TRP A 76 -0.95 -6.54 -10.44
CA TRP A 76 0.15 -6.12 -9.57
C TRP A 76 0.53 -4.65 -9.74
N ALA A 77 -0.11 -3.95 -10.68
CA ALA A 77 0.38 -2.68 -11.15
C ALA A 77 0.44 -1.61 -10.04
N PHE A 78 -0.51 -1.61 -9.10
CA PHE A 78 -0.46 -0.69 -7.96
C PHE A 78 0.63 -1.06 -6.96
N THR A 79 0.76 -2.33 -6.57
CA THR A 79 1.78 -2.73 -5.59
C THR A 79 3.20 -2.47 -6.10
N ILE A 80 3.46 -2.79 -7.37
CA ILE A 80 4.75 -2.50 -8.02
C ILE A 80 5.02 -0.99 -7.98
N LEU A 81 4.03 -0.18 -8.36
CA LEU A 81 4.18 1.27 -8.37
C LEU A 81 4.43 1.83 -6.96
N ILE A 82 3.73 1.32 -5.95
CA ILE A 82 3.95 1.71 -4.54
C ILE A 82 5.40 1.38 -4.12
N SER A 83 5.92 0.20 -4.50
CA SER A 83 7.30 -0.17 -4.23
C SER A 83 8.30 0.77 -4.90
N GLU A 84 8.04 1.18 -6.14
CA GLU A 84 8.92 2.11 -6.88
C GLU A 84 8.92 3.51 -6.24
N VAL A 85 7.74 4.04 -5.93
CA VAL A 85 7.57 5.33 -5.24
C VAL A 85 8.28 5.32 -3.89
N THR A 86 8.10 4.23 -3.11
CA THR A 86 8.78 4.04 -1.82
C THR A 86 10.31 4.04 -1.99
N ALA A 87 10.83 3.38 -3.03
CA ALA A 87 12.27 3.30 -3.28
C ALA A 87 12.86 4.68 -3.64
N VAL A 88 12.14 5.47 -4.43
CA VAL A 88 12.54 6.83 -4.82
C VAL A 88 12.51 7.77 -3.61
N GLU A 89 11.43 7.76 -2.83
CA GLU A 89 11.33 8.56 -1.59
C GLU A 89 12.52 8.30 -0.66
N ARG A 90 12.88 7.02 -0.45
CA ARG A 90 14.01 6.64 0.40
C ARG A 90 15.36 7.10 -0.16
N SER A 91 15.55 6.95 -1.47
CA SER A 91 16.76 7.41 -2.14
C SER A 91 16.92 8.92 -1.98
N ASN A 92 15.84 9.68 -2.18
CA ASN A 92 15.82 11.13 -2.03
C ASN A 92 16.12 11.52 -0.58
N TYR A 93 15.54 10.82 0.40
CA TYR A 93 15.84 11.03 1.82
C TYR A 93 17.32 10.79 2.16
N GLU A 94 17.94 9.72 1.64
CA GLU A 94 19.37 9.45 1.84
C GLU A 94 20.27 10.53 1.23
N LEU A 95 19.90 11.05 0.06
CA LEU A 95 20.62 12.13 -0.62
C LEU A 95 20.53 13.45 0.16
N TYR A 96 19.33 13.81 0.62
CA TYR A 96 19.14 14.97 1.51
C TYR A 96 19.97 14.86 2.79
N GLY A 97 19.99 13.68 3.42
CA GLY A 97 20.80 13.44 4.62
C GLY A 97 22.32 13.57 4.41
N ARG A 98 22.78 13.44 3.15
CA ARG A 98 24.19 13.65 2.76
C ARG A 98 24.47 15.06 2.25
N GLY A 99 23.47 15.95 2.24
CA GLY A 99 23.60 17.34 1.79
C GLY A 99 23.57 17.53 0.28
N TYR A 100 23.09 16.55 -0.50
CA TYR A 100 22.86 16.72 -1.93
C TYR A 100 21.52 17.40 -2.19
N GLU A 101 21.49 18.28 -3.19
CA GLU A 101 20.23 18.78 -3.75
C GLU A 101 19.56 17.65 -4.53
N VAL A 102 18.28 17.41 -4.24
CA VAL A 102 17.43 16.48 -4.97
C VAL A 102 16.65 17.29 -5.99
N GLU A 103 16.73 16.88 -7.26
CA GLU A 103 15.93 17.49 -8.33
C GLU A 103 14.44 17.25 -8.07
N GLU A 104 13.60 18.23 -8.41
CA GLU A 104 12.16 18.09 -8.27
C GLU A 104 11.68 16.95 -9.18
N GLU A 105 11.06 15.93 -8.60
CA GLU A 105 10.50 14.80 -9.33
C GLU A 105 9.41 15.28 -10.30
N GLU A 106 9.45 14.81 -11.54
CA GLU A 106 8.41 15.14 -12.52
C GLU A 106 7.09 14.44 -12.16
N MET A 107 6.26 15.13 -11.37
CA MET A 107 5.00 14.60 -10.87
C MET A 107 4.03 14.18 -11.99
N THR A 108 4.12 14.79 -13.17
CA THR A 108 3.32 14.40 -14.34
C THR A 108 3.59 12.95 -14.74
N GLY A 109 4.86 12.57 -14.85
CA GLY A 109 5.25 11.20 -15.18
C GLY A 109 4.77 10.19 -14.15
N TRP A 110 4.86 10.53 -12.85
CA TRP A 110 4.35 9.66 -11.78
C TRP A 110 2.82 9.49 -11.84
N ARG A 111 2.05 10.55 -12.09
CA ARG A 111 0.60 10.45 -12.27
C ARG A 111 0.22 9.61 -13.49
N GLU A 112 0.94 9.77 -14.60
CA GLU A 112 0.72 8.96 -15.80
C GLU A 112 0.97 7.47 -15.54
N ARG A 113 1.96 7.14 -14.71
CA ARG A 113 2.21 5.75 -14.28
C ARG A 113 1.07 5.20 -13.41
N VAL A 114 0.51 6.01 -12.49
CA VAL A 114 -0.68 5.61 -11.71
C VAL A 114 -1.88 5.36 -12.63
N GLU A 115 -2.08 6.23 -13.61
CA GLU A 115 -3.14 6.10 -14.62
C GLU A 115 -2.94 4.85 -15.50
N GLN A 116 -1.70 4.56 -15.90
CA GLN A 116 -1.36 3.35 -16.62
C GLN A 116 -1.65 2.10 -15.78
N ALA A 117 -1.27 2.10 -14.50
CA ALA A 117 -1.57 1.01 -13.57
C ALA A 117 -3.09 0.78 -13.44
N TYR A 118 -3.86 1.86 -13.31
CA TYR A 118 -5.32 1.79 -13.27
C TYR A 118 -5.92 1.17 -14.53
N ARG A 119 -5.50 1.63 -15.72
CA ARG A 119 -5.96 1.05 -16.99
C ARG A 119 -5.62 -0.44 -17.09
N GLN A 120 -4.42 -0.82 -16.66
CA GLN A 120 -3.97 -2.20 -16.69
C GLN A 120 -4.82 -3.12 -15.80
N VAL A 121 -5.15 -2.66 -14.58
CA VAL A 121 -6.03 -3.40 -13.66
C VAL A 121 -7.46 -3.46 -14.21
N CYS A 122 -7.99 -2.37 -14.76
CA CYS A 122 -9.32 -2.31 -15.36
C CYS A 122 -9.49 -3.27 -16.55
N VAL A 123 -8.49 -3.38 -17.43
CA VAL A 123 -8.54 -4.37 -18.54
C VAL A 123 -8.63 -5.80 -17.99
N THR A 124 -7.97 -6.07 -16.87
CA THR A 124 -8.02 -7.39 -16.21
C THR A 124 -9.38 -7.65 -15.59
N ALA A 125 -9.95 -6.65 -14.93
CA ALA A 125 -11.33 -6.65 -14.43
C ALA A 125 -12.32 -7.03 -15.53
N ALA A 126 -12.20 -6.37 -16.68
CA ALA A 126 -13.08 -6.58 -17.82
C ALA A 126 -12.92 -7.99 -18.41
N SER A 127 -11.71 -8.55 -18.40
CA SER A 127 -11.48 -9.94 -18.84
C SER A 127 -12.02 -10.98 -17.86
N ALA A 128 -12.14 -10.64 -16.57
CA ALA A 128 -12.71 -11.48 -15.53
C ALA A 128 -14.25 -11.38 -15.45
N ALA A 129 -14.89 -10.59 -16.32
CA ALA A 129 -16.33 -10.28 -16.29
C ALA A 129 -17.29 -11.45 -16.63
N GLN A 130 -16.89 -12.71 -16.37
CA GLN A 130 -17.81 -13.86 -16.32
C GLN A 130 -18.59 -13.94 -14.99
N HIS A 131 -18.35 -12.99 -14.06
CA HIS A 131 -19.01 -12.90 -12.76
C HIS A 131 -20.27 -12.01 -12.79
N ASP A 132 -21.08 -12.06 -11.72
CA ASP A 132 -22.29 -11.26 -11.59
C ASP A 132 -22.01 -9.74 -11.53
N GLU A 133 -23.01 -8.93 -11.89
CA GLU A 133 -22.92 -7.47 -11.99
C GLU A 133 -22.54 -6.80 -10.65
N ALA A 134 -22.97 -7.37 -9.52
CA ALA A 134 -22.64 -6.83 -8.20
C ALA A 134 -21.16 -7.03 -7.87
N THR A 135 -20.62 -8.22 -8.13
CA THR A 135 -19.19 -8.52 -7.96
C THR A 135 -18.32 -7.61 -8.84
N GLN A 136 -18.74 -7.35 -10.08
CA GLN A 136 -18.03 -6.43 -10.98
C GLN A 136 -18.05 -4.99 -10.47
N SER A 137 -19.19 -4.52 -9.97
CA SER A 137 -19.32 -3.20 -9.36
C SER A 137 -18.39 -3.03 -8.14
N HIS A 138 -18.37 -4.02 -7.24
CA HIS A 138 -17.47 -4.03 -6.08
C HIS A 138 -16.00 -4.05 -6.49
N PHE A 139 -15.64 -4.83 -7.51
CA PHE A 139 -14.28 -4.85 -8.04
C PHE A 139 -13.87 -3.47 -8.59
N ASN A 140 -14.72 -2.84 -9.41
CA ASN A 140 -14.44 -1.51 -9.96
C ASN A 140 -14.27 -0.45 -8.87
N ALA A 141 -15.12 -0.48 -7.84
CA ALA A 141 -14.99 0.39 -6.68
C ALA A 141 -13.66 0.13 -5.94
N MET A 142 -13.27 -1.13 -5.75
CA MET A 142 -11.99 -1.50 -5.14
C MET A 142 -10.78 -0.97 -5.93
N VAL A 143 -10.79 -1.11 -7.26
CA VAL A 143 -9.73 -0.59 -8.13
C VAL A 143 -9.67 0.94 -8.05
N LYS A 144 -10.82 1.60 -7.99
CA LYS A 144 -10.92 3.06 -7.88
C LYS A 144 -10.36 3.58 -6.56
N VAL A 145 -10.61 2.92 -5.43
CA VAL A 145 -10.01 3.35 -4.15
C VAL A 145 -8.48 3.14 -4.14
N HIS A 146 -7.97 2.08 -4.77
CA HIS A 146 -6.52 1.88 -4.93
C HIS A 146 -5.89 2.93 -5.83
N TYR A 147 -6.57 3.32 -6.90
CA TYR A 147 -6.14 4.39 -7.78
C TYR A 147 -5.97 5.72 -7.04
N TYR A 148 -7.00 6.17 -6.33
CA TYR A 148 -6.91 7.44 -5.60
C TYR A 148 -5.95 7.37 -4.42
N ALA A 149 -5.88 6.25 -3.71
CA ALA A 149 -4.87 6.05 -2.67
C ALA A 149 -3.44 6.11 -3.23
N SER A 150 -3.20 5.51 -4.40
CA SER A 150 -1.89 5.55 -5.06
C SER A 150 -1.53 6.96 -5.52
N LEU A 151 -2.49 7.71 -6.08
CA LEU A 151 -2.28 9.12 -6.42
C LEU A 151 -1.90 9.95 -5.20
N ILE A 152 -2.64 9.79 -4.09
CA ILE A 152 -2.34 10.51 -2.85
C ILE A 152 -0.98 10.10 -2.30
N TYR A 153 -0.64 8.81 -2.29
CA TYR A 153 0.65 8.34 -1.80
C TYR A 153 1.82 8.89 -2.62
N VAL A 154 1.70 8.94 -3.96
CA VAL A 154 2.68 9.58 -4.85
C VAL A 154 2.91 11.04 -4.47
N GLU A 155 1.85 11.80 -4.22
CA GLU A 155 1.96 13.20 -3.79
C GLU A 155 2.59 13.32 -2.39
N GLN A 156 2.20 12.45 -1.46
CA GLN A 156 2.75 12.43 -0.10
C GLN A 156 4.24 12.10 -0.08
N ALA A 157 4.69 11.19 -0.95
CA ALA A 157 6.05 10.68 -0.96
C ALA A 157 7.02 11.54 -1.78
N LEU A 158 6.57 12.12 -2.90
CA LEU A 158 7.46 12.71 -3.90
C LEU A 158 7.21 14.20 -4.18
N ALA A 159 6.00 14.72 -3.93
CA ALA A 159 5.68 16.10 -4.31
C ALA A 159 6.17 17.15 -3.30
N PHE A 160 6.47 18.35 -3.81
CA PHE A 160 6.71 19.49 -2.95
C PHE A 160 5.42 19.95 -2.24
N ARG A 161 5.52 20.26 -0.94
CA ARG A 161 4.38 20.44 -0.02
C ARG A 161 3.25 21.34 -0.57
N ARG A 162 3.58 22.46 -1.23
CA ARG A 162 2.59 23.42 -1.76
C ARG A 162 1.84 22.96 -3.01
N GLY A 163 2.41 22.04 -3.79
CA GLY A 163 1.74 21.46 -4.96
C GLY A 163 0.75 20.37 -4.56
N ALA A 164 1.16 19.55 -3.59
CA ALA A 164 0.44 18.36 -3.14
C ALA A 164 -0.93 18.69 -2.49
N GLU A 165 -1.02 19.74 -1.68
CA GLU A 165 -2.26 20.09 -0.96
C GLU A 165 -3.47 20.32 -1.89
N ARG A 166 -3.28 21.00 -3.03
CA ARG A 166 -4.35 21.27 -4.00
C ARG A 166 -4.86 19.99 -4.66
N VAL A 167 -3.95 19.06 -4.90
CA VAL A 167 -4.22 17.78 -5.55
C VAL A 167 -4.98 16.87 -4.59
N LEU A 168 -4.53 16.80 -3.34
CA LEU A 168 -5.20 16.04 -2.29
C LEU A 168 -6.63 16.53 -2.04
N HIS A 169 -6.88 17.85 -2.08
CA HIS A 169 -8.23 18.39 -1.94
C HIS A 169 -9.21 17.86 -3.01
N THR A 170 -8.69 17.46 -4.18
CA THR A 170 -9.48 16.90 -5.28
C THR A 170 -9.72 15.40 -5.10
N TYR A 171 -8.70 14.63 -4.72
CA TYR A 171 -8.77 13.16 -4.68
C TYR A 171 -9.35 12.61 -3.37
N LEU A 172 -9.08 13.28 -2.25
CA LEU A 172 -9.42 12.77 -0.93
C LEU A 172 -10.94 12.62 -0.70
N PRO A 173 -11.81 13.57 -1.12
CA PRO A 173 -13.26 13.38 -0.99
C PRO A 173 -13.79 12.17 -1.77
N VAL A 174 -13.23 11.92 -2.97
CA VAL A 174 -13.62 10.77 -3.80
C VAL A 174 -13.21 9.46 -3.15
N LEU A 175 -11.98 9.40 -2.64
CA LEU A 175 -11.48 8.24 -1.91
C LEU A 175 -12.37 7.93 -0.69
N PHE A 176 -12.71 8.94 0.11
CA PHE A 176 -13.56 8.74 1.29
C PHE A 176 -14.96 8.24 0.96
N HIS A 177 -15.59 8.81 -0.07
CA HIS A 177 -16.90 8.38 -0.51
C HIS A 177 -16.90 6.89 -0.89
N ASP A 178 -15.93 6.48 -1.71
CA ASP A 178 -15.87 5.10 -2.21
C ASP A 178 -15.44 4.11 -1.12
N LEU A 179 -14.53 4.51 -0.21
CA LEU A 179 -14.15 3.69 0.95
C LEU A 179 -15.31 3.47 1.90
N GLN A 180 -16.12 4.50 2.16
CA GLN A 180 -17.27 4.35 3.04
C GLN A 180 -18.31 3.39 2.46
N SER A 181 -18.47 3.37 1.14
CA SER A 181 -19.35 2.41 0.45
C SER A 181 -18.82 0.97 0.62
N LEU A 182 -17.54 0.76 0.34
CA LEU A 182 -16.90 -0.56 0.41
C LEU A 182 -16.78 -1.11 1.83
N ALA A 183 -16.50 -0.26 2.83
CA ALA A 183 -16.38 -0.69 4.22
C ALA A 183 -17.73 -1.13 4.83
N LYS A 184 -18.86 -0.70 4.26
CA LYS A 184 -20.21 -1.12 4.66
C LYS A 184 -20.68 -2.40 3.95
N ASP A 185 -19.92 -2.89 2.97
CA ASP A 185 -20.26 -4.11 2.27
C ASP A 185 -20.15 -5.31 3.22
N THR A 186 -21.23 -6.09 3.29
CA THR A 186 -21.36 -7.27 4.15
C THR A 186 -20.84 -8.54 3.50
N THR A 187 -20.55 -8.51 2.18
CA THR A 187 -20.02 -9.67 1.47
C THR A 187 -18.53 -9.91 1.78
N HIS A 188 -17.82 -8.88 2.23
CA HIS A 188 -16.41 -8.90 2.61
C HIS A 188 -15.44 -9.46 1.54
N VAL A 189 -15.86 -9.55 0.28
CA VAL A 189 -15.10 -10.20 -0.81
C VAL A 189 -13.73 -9.56 -1.02
N PHE A 190 -13.64 -8.24 -0.86
CA PHE A 190 -12.41 -7.46 -1.06
C PHE A 190 -11.90 -6.82 0.23
N SER A 191 -12.40 -7.22 1.40
CA SER A 191 -12.07 -6.57 2.68
C SER A 191 -10.57 -6.57 3.00
N HIS A 192 -9.84 -7.62 2.61
CA HIS A 192 -8.41 -7.74 2.87
C HIS A 192 -7.56 -6.71 2.10
N VAL A 193 -7.98 -6.25 0.92
CA VAL A 193 -7.16 -5.28 0.15
C VAL A 193 -7.41 -3.82 0.52
N LEU A 194 -8.35 -3.52 1.43
CA LEU A 194 -8.74 -2.14 1.73
C LEU A 194 -7.84 -1.43 2.75
N PHE A 195 -6.92 -2.15 3.39
CA PHE A 195 -6.07 -1.57 4.44
C PHE A 195 -5.13 -0.48 3.91
N PHE A 196 -4.57 -0.63 2.70
CA PHE A 196 -3.72 0.40 2.10
C PHE A 196 -4.49 1.69 1.82
N PRO A 197 -5.61 1.65 1.07
CA PRO A 197 -6.44 2.83 0.87
C PRO A 197 -6.94 3.49 2.16
N LEU A 198 -7.33 2.69 3.16
CA LEU A 198 -7.77 3.22 4.46
C LEU A 198 -6.65 3.91 5.23
N PHE A 199 -5.44 3.35 5.19
CA PHE A 199 -4.28 3.95 5.82
C PHE A 199 -3.94 5.30 5.19
N ILE A 200 -3.85 5.35 3.85
CA ILE A 200 -3.56 6.59 3.12
C ILE A 200 -4.63 7.65 3.40
N ALA A 201 -5.92 7.29 3.35
CA ALA A 201 -7.00 8.21 3.74
C ALA A 201 -6.86 8.65 5.20
N GLY A 202 -6.53 7.72 6.11
CA GLY A 202 -6.32 7.95 7.53
C GLY A 202 -5.21 8.95 7.83
N THR A 203 -4.11 8.94 7.08
CA THR A 203 -3.01 9.90 7.25
C THR A 203 -3.43 11.36 6.99
N GLU A 204 -4.55 11.56 6.29
CA GLU A 204 -5.10 12.88 5.96
C GLU A 204 -6.30 13.27 6.83
N CYS A 205 -6.58 12.54 7.92
CA CYS A 205 -7.70 12.80 8.85
C CYS A 205 -7.36 13.75 10.01
N TRP A 206 -6.20 14.41 10.02
CA TRP A 206 -5.83 15.29 11.14
C TRP A 206 -6.84 16.43 11.31
N GLY A 207 -7.27 16.67 12.55
CA GLY A 207 -8.24 17.73 12.89
C GLY A 207 -9.69 17.46 12.46
N ASP A 208 -10.00 16.33 11.82
CA ASP A 208 -11.36 15.92 11.44
C ASP A 208 -11.78 14.67 12.24
N GLU A 209 -12.34 14.89 13.43
CA GLU A 209 -12.79 13.81 14.33
C GLU A 209 -13.79 12.85 13.66
N HIS A 210 -14.61 13.37 12.74
CA HIS A 210 -15.59 12.55 12.02
C HIS A 210 -14.90 11.55 11.09
N ARG A 211 -13.92 12.01 10.30
CA ARG A 211 -13.14 11.13 9.42
C ARG A 211 -12.26 10.17 10.22
N GLN A 212 -11.68 10.61 11.33
CA GLN A 212 -10.91 9.74 12.23
C GLN A 212 -11.76 8.58 12.76
N ALA A 213 -12.96 8.88 13.28
CA ALA A 213 -13.89 7.87 13.78
C ALA A 213 -14.34 6.89 12.68
N MET A 214 -14.54 7.41 11.46
CA MET A 214 -14.91 6.58 10.31
C MET A 214 -13.79 5.62 9.91
N ILE A 215 -12.54 6.11 9.80
CA ILE A 215 -11.36 5.27 9.50
C ILE A 215 -11.15 4.24 10.61
N GLN A 216 -11.23 4.64 11.88
CA GLN A 216 -11.07 3.74 13.01
C GLN A 216 -12.11 2.61 12.98
N ARG A 217 -13.38 2.93 12.73
CA ARG A 217 -14.44 1.92 12.61
C ARG A 217 -14.16 0.97 11.45
N ALA A 218 -13.83 1.50 10.27
CA ALA A 218 -13.53 0.67 9.11
C ALA A 218 -12.35 -0.31 9.36
N PHE A 219 -11.26 0.15 10.01
CA PHE A 219 -10.16 -0.73 10.39
C PHE A 219 -10.63 -1.85 11.34
N VAL A 220 -11.37 -1.51 12.39
CA VAL A 220 -11.87 -2.49 13.37
C VAL A 220 -12.77 -3.53 12.71
N ASP A 221 -13.72 -3.09 11.88
CA ASP A 221 -14.67 -3.96 11.20
C ASP A 221 -13.95 -4.91 10.22
N LEU A 222 -12.99 -4.39 9.44
CA LEU A 222 -12.21 -5.21 8.51
C LEU A 222 -11.26 -6.17 9.22
N ILE A 223 -10.61 -5.76 10.32
CA ILE A 223 -9.77 -6.66 11.13
C ILE A 223 -10.63 -7.80 11.69
N ALA A 224 -11.83 -7.50 12.19
CA ALA A 224 -12.74 -8.51 12.70
C ALA A 224 -13.23 -9.47 11.61
N ALA A 225 -13.52 -8.96 10.40
CA ALA A 225 -13.99 -9.76 9.28
C ALA A 225 -12.89 -10.65 8.65
N THR A 226 -11.66 -10.13 8.54
CA THR A 226 -10.56 -10.82 7.83
C THR A 226 -9.63 -11.60 8.75
N GLY A 227 -9.62 -11.29 10.05
CA GLY A 227 -8.62 -11.81 10.98
C GLY A 227 -7.22 -11.23 10.77
N ALA A 228 -7.06 -10.16 9.97
CA ALA A 228 -5.78 -9.52 9.66
C ALA A 228 -5.33 -8.60 10.80
N TRP A 229 -5.12 -9.17 12.00
CA TRP A 229 -4.76 -8.46 13.23
C TRP A 229 -3.49 -7.62 13.14
N CYS A 230 -2.60 -7.91 12.20
CA CYS A 230 -1.41 -7.10 11.96
C CYS A 230 -1.74 -5.64 11.62
N ASN A 231 -2.88 -5.38 10.98
CA ASN A 231 -3.34 -4.02 10.66
C ASN A 231 -3.76 -3.19 11.88
N HIS A 232 -3.90 -3.81 13.06
CA HIS A 232 -4.15 -3.06 14.29
C HIS A 232 -2.99 -2.09 14.60
N THR A 233 -1.76 -2.47 14.25
CA THR A 233 -0.58 -1.61 14.41
C THR A 233 -0.63 -0.39 13.49
N ALA A 234 -1.14 -0.53 12.27
CA ALA A 234 -1.38 0.61 11.37
C ALA A 234 -2.45 1.56 11.93
N LEU A 235 -3.52 1.03 12.54
CA LEU A 235 -4.52 1.87 13.22
C LEU A 235 -3.92 2.60 14.43
N GLN A 236 -3.10 1.94 15.25
CA GLN A 236 -2.41 2.57 16.38
C GLN A 236 -1.49 3.70 15.92
N PHE A 237 -0.76 3.50 14.81
CA PHE A 237 0.05 4.55 14.18
C PHE A 237 -0.81 5.76 13.80
N LEU A 238 -1.97 5.54 13.16
CA LEU A 238 -2.89 6.62 12.79
C LEU A 238 -3.38 7.40 14.02
N CYS A 239 -3.80 6.70 15.08
CA CYS A 239 -4.21 7.36 16.32
C CYS A 239 -3.06 8.19 16.93
N ALA A 240 -1.83 7.69 16.88
CA ALA A 240 -0.67 8.37 17.42
C ALA A 240 -0.32 9.64 16.63
N ILE A 241 -0.38 9.61 15.29
CA ILE A 241 -0.11 10.81 14.48
C ILE A 241 -1.23 11.84 14.57
N TRP A 242 -2.49 11.42 14.69
CA TRP A 242 -3.61 12.35 14.88
C TRP A 242 -3.46 13.20 16.16
N ALA A 243 -2.80 12.66 17.18
CA ALA A 243 -2.51 13.35 18.43
C ALA A 243 -1.32 14.33 18.37
N ARG A 244 -0.60 14.43 17.24
CA ARG A 244 0.65 15.20 17.11
C ARG A 244 0.57 16.28 16.01
N PRO A 245 0.15 17.51 16.35
CA PRO A 245 0.01 18.62 15.39
C PRO A 245 1.29 18.97 14.62
N GLU A 246 2.47 18.69 15.18
CA GLU A 246 3.78 18.97 14.58
C GLU A 246 4.07 18.13 13.32
N TYR A 247 3.31 17.05 13.13
CA TYR A 247 3.33 16.21 11.93
C TYR A 247 2.10 16.43 11.06
N TRP A 248 1.49 17.61 11.13
CA TRP A 248 0.40 17.97 10.24
C TRP A 248 0.91 18.39 8.85
N GLY A 249 0.23 17.89 7.82
CA GLY A 249 0.41 18.28 6.43
C GLY A 249 0.80 17.11 5.55
N VAL A 250 0.75 17.35 4.23
CA VAL A 250 0.97 16.32 3.22
C VAL A 250 2.35 15.67 3.40
N GLY A 251 2.36 14.34 3.42
CA GLY A 251 3.57 13.52 3.55
C GLY A 251 4.23 13.54 4.93
N GLN A 252 3.70 14.28 5.91
CA GLN A 252 4.33 14.38 7.24
C GLN A 252 4.28 13.07 8.03
N TRP A 253 3.38 12.15 7.69
CA TRP A 253 3.35 10.84 8.31
C TRP A 253 4.62 10.02 8.04
N ILE A 254 5.26 10.22 6.88
CA ILE A 254 6.53 9.57 6.53
C ILE A 254 7.63 10.08 7.47
N ARG A 255 7.66 11.40 7.71
CA ARG A 255 8.58 12.02 8.67
C ARG A 255 8.33 11.51 10.09
N TYR A 256 7.06 11.47 10.51
CA TYR A 256 6.65 10.96 11.82
C TYR A 256 7.16 9.52 12.03
N ALA A 257 6.93 8.66 11.05
CA ALA A 257 7.33 7.25 11.11
C ALA A 257 8.85 7.08 11.22
N ARG A 258 9.64 7.90 10.50
CA ARG A 258 11.11 7.90 10.58
C ARG A 258 11.63 8.40 11.94
N GLU A 259 11.07 9.48 12.45
CA GLU A 259 11.54 10.11 13.70
C GLU A 259 11.16 9.32 14.95
N ASN A 260 10.09 8.52 14.87
CA ASN A 260 9.53 7.80 16.01
C ASN A 260 9.61 6.27 15.83
N GLU A 261 10.53 5.78 14.98
CA GLU A 261 10.70 4.35 14.69
C GLU A 261 10.82 3.50 15.97
N ASN A 262 11.58 3.98 16.96
CA ASN A 262 11.79 3.28 18.24
C ASN A 262 10.53 3.22 19.11
N GLU A 263 9.61 4.17 18.96
CA GLU A 263 8.37 4.27 19.75
C GLU A 263 7.22 3.50 19.09
N ILE A 264 7.11 3.64 17.77
CA ILE A 264 6.06 3.00 16.96
C ILE A 264 6.35 1.50 16.81
N GLY A 265 7.63 1.15 16.73
CA GLY A 265 8.06 -0.17 16.30
C GLY A 265 7.65 -0.45 14.85
N PRO A 266 7.88 -1.67 14.37
CA PRO A 266 7.44 -2.08 13.05
C PRO A 266 5.93 -2.28 13.07
N PHE A 267 5.23 -1.59 12.18
CA PHE A 267 3.82 -1.86 11.90
C PHE A 267 3.68 -2.53 10.53
N MET A 268 2.56 -3.20 10.30
CA MET A 268 2.28 -3.86 9.03
C MET A 268 0.94 -3.43 8.49
N LEU A 269 0.88 -3.38 7.17
CA LEU A 269 -0.30 -3.08 6.41
C LEU A 269 -0.48 -4.22 5.41
N PHE A 270 -1.56 -4.99 5.53
CA PHE A 270 -1.81 -6.15 4.68
C PHE A 270 -3.28 -6.44 4.52
#